data_AF-A0AAW1ZGL1-F1
#
_entry.id   AF-A0AAW1ZGL1-F1
#
_cell.length_a   1.000
_cell.length_b   1.000
_cell.length_c   1.000
_cell.angle_alpha   90.00
_cell.angle_beta   90.00
_cell.angle_gamma   90.00
#
_symmetry.space_group_name_H-M   'P 1'
#
loop_
_entity.id
_entity.type
_entity.pdbx_description
1 polymer ?
#
loop_
_entity_poly.entity_id
_entity_poly.type
_entity_poly.pdbx_seq_one_letter_code
_entity_poly.pdbx_strand_id
1 'polypeptide(L)'
;MASIHTLQEISRMKRDDGIERLSSCFHWKEFDGDDKRQYLHQEFVYENVMLAITRGLSWSTVAQVANITKELLPKLKGLKTPDVICLIKDHLSQIEPRLSAAHHAVLLDFIVKAYVPHQRLYQAFLNGETGLKHISCELEIESPPHPQPLCEGTDAVEWEQQRTLKDLCVAQSRKEAEIKELKEKAEAQMMATLQASLNNLPHEDRMSKQEVEELLRSFLQSQGEIIMESLMNEAHLTENLLQMKLRHFANQPVFPKKHSVSTPTKSKKKGI
;
A
#
# COMPACT_ATOMS: atom_id res chain seq x y z
N MET A 1 -39.46 36.21 -0.82
CA MET A 1 -38.12 36.76 -1.13
C MET A 1 -37.43 37.05 0.19
N ALA A 2 -36.16 36.65 0.34
CA ALA A 2 -35.40 36.95 1.56
C ALA A 2 -35.24 38.47 1.72
N SER A 3 -35.57 38.99 2.90
CA SER A 3 -35.39 40.41 3.22
C SER A 3 -33.89 40.72 3.34
N ILE A 4 -33.50 41.92 2.91
CA ILE A 4 -32.11 42.42 3.00
C ILE A 4 -31.60 42.36 4.44
N HIS A 5 -32.45 42.72 5.42
CA HIS A 5 -32.10 42.67 6.84
C HIS A 5 -31.77 41.26 7.30
N THR A 6 -32.54 40.27 6.84
CA THR A 6 -32.34 38.86 7.19
C THR A 6 -31.05 38.31 6.61
N LEU A 7 -30.66 38.72 5.39
CA LEU A 7 -29.39 38.30 4.78
C LEU A 7 -28.17 38.89 5.50
N GLN A 8 -28.30 40.10 6.05
CA GLN A 8 -27.27 40.72 6.88
C GLN A 8 -27.09 39.98 8.21
N GLU A 9 -28.20 39.57 8.84
CA GLU A 9 -28.16 38.72 10.04
C GLU A 9 -27.47 37.39 9.76
N ILE A 10 -27.89 36.69 8.69
CA ILE A 10 -27.34 35.39 8.28
C ILE A 10 -25.83 35.45 8.07
N SER A 11 -25.30 36.56 7.53
CA SER A 11 -23.86 36.72 7.29
C SER A 11 -22.99 36.63 8.54
N ARG A 12 -23.57 36.81 9.73
CA ARG A 12 -22.90 36.77 11.03
C ARG A 12 -23.17 35.50 11.84
N MET A 13 -24.05 34.63 11.33
CA MET A 13 -24.45 33.41 12.02
C MET A 13 -23.48 32.26 11.72
N LYS A 14 -23.57 31.19 12.54
CA LYS A 14 -22.92 29.92 12.19
C LYS A 14 -23.65 29.27 11.02
N ARG A 15 -22.95 28.39 10.30
CA ARG A 15 -23.41 27.77 9.07
C ARG A 15 -24.82 27.16 9.20
N ASP A 16 -25.01 26.27 10.16
CA ASP A 16 -26.27 25.53 10.30
C ASP A 16 -27.44 26.47 10.68
N ASP A 17 -27.22 27.37 11.64
CA ASP A 17 -28.21 28.39 12.03
C ASP A 17 -28.54 29.33 10.85
N GLY A 18 -27.54 29.65 10.02
CA GLY A 18 -27.68 30.49 8.83
C GLY A 18 -28.48 29.81 7.73
N ILE A 19 -28.30 28.50 7.53
CA ILE A 19 -29.08 27.68 6.60
C ILE A 19 -30.55 27.64 7.05
N GLU A 20 -30.82 27.38 8.33
CA GLU A 20 -32.18 27.38 8.88
C GLU A 20 -32.85 28.75 8.76
N ARG A 21 -32.11 29.82 9.08
CA ARG A 21 -32.64 31.18 8.96
C ARG A 21 -32.92 31.55 7.51
N LEU A 22 -32.03 31.19 6.57
CA LEU A 22 -32.24 31.41 5.15
C LEU A 22 -33.42 30.59 4.62
N SER A 23 -33.56 29.34 5.08
CA SER A 23 -34.63 28.46 4.63
C SER A 23 -36.00 28.99 5.04
N SER A 24 -36.13 29.63 6.22
CA SER A 24 -37.36 30.29 6.66
C SER A 24 -37.84 31.43 5.74
N CYS A 25 -36.97 31.94 4.85
CA CYS A 25 -37.31 33.02 3.91
C CYS A 25 -37.99 32.53 2.62
N PHE A 26 -38.03 31.22 2.40
CA PHE A 26 -38.53 30.62 1.17
C PHE A 26 -39.51 29.48 1.46
N HIS A 27 -40.45 29.28 0.54
CA HIS A 27 -41.28 28.08 0.52
C HIS A 27 -40.58 27.02 -0.33
N TRP A 28 -40.14 25.93 0.29
CA TRP A 28 -39.47 24.79 -0.35
C TRP A 28 -40.53 23.75 -0.69
N LYS A 29 -40.83 23.57 -1.99
CA LYS A 29 -41.85 22.62 -2.45
C LYS A 29 -41.27 21.49 -3.29
N GLU A 30 -40.02 21.66 -3.73
CA GLU A 30 -39.38 20.82 -4.74
C GLU A 30 -38.93 19.46 -4.18
N PHE A 31 -38.72 19.38 -2.86
CA PHE A 31 -38.28 18.16 -2.15
C PHE A 31 -39.09 17.92 -0.86
N ASP A 32 -40.35 18.36 -0.83
CA ASP A 32 -41.24 18.20 0.33
C ASP A 32 -41.42 16.71 0.70
N GLY A 33 -41.29 16.38 1.98
CA GLY A 33 -41.31 15.01 2.49
C GLY A 33 -39.96 14.27 2.50
N ASP A 34 -38.86 14.88 2.05
CA ASP A 34 -37.50 14.34 2.14
C ASP A 34 -36.54 15.36 2.78
N ASP A 35 -36.49 15.35 4.12
CA ASP A 35 -35.73 16.34 4.92
C ASP A 35 -34.26 16.43 4.51
N LYS A 36 -33.65 15.29 4.15
CA LYS A 36 -32.25 15.25 3.71
C LYS A 36 -32.10 15.95 2.37
N ARG A 37 -33.02 15.71 1.45
CA ARG A 37 -32.92 16.34 0.13
C ARG A 37 -33.19 17.84 0.20
N GLN A 38 -34.19 18.21 0.98
CA GLN A 38 -34.51 19.59 1.26
C GLN A 38 -33.32 20.32 1.90
N TYR A 39 -32.64 19.71 2.89
CA TYR A 39 -31.47 20.30 3.52
C TYR A 39 -30.33 20.57 2.53
N LEU A 40 -30.00 19.62 1.64
CA LEU A 40 -28.95 19.84 0.64
C LEU A 40 -29.31 20.96 -0.36
N HIS A 41 -30.60 21.07 -0.73
CA HIS A 41 -31.06 22.18 -1.56
C HIS A 41 -30.90 23.53 -0.85
N GLN A 42 -31.22 23.59 0.44
CA GLN A 42 -31.02 24.77 1.28
C GLN A 42 -29.53 25.13 1.42
N GLU A 43 -28.67 24.13 1.65
CA GLU A 43 -27.21 24.28 1.72
C GLU A 43 -26.66 24.83 0.40
N PHE A 44 -27.10 24.29 -0.74
CA PHE A 44 -26.70 24.80 -2.06
C PHE A 44 -27.03 26.29 -2.25
N VAL A 45 -28.24 26.71 -1.85
CA VAL A 45 -28.63 28.13 -1.91
C VAL A 45 -27.79 28.97 -0.96
N TYR A 46 -27.57 28.49 0.26
CA TYR A 46 -26.77 29.17 1.28
C TYR A 46 -25.33 29.41 0.82
N GLU A 47 -24.65 28.40 0.28
CA GLU A 47 -23.26 28.53 -0.18
C GLU A 47 -23.11 29.60 -1.29
N ASN A 48 -24.07 29.66 -2.21
CA ASN A 48 -24.07 30.68 -3.25
C ASN A 48 -24.35 32.09 -2.70
N VAL A 49 -25.20 32.21 -1.68
CA VAL A 49 -25.46 33.46 -0.98
C VAL A 49 -24.21 33.93 -0.22
N MET A 50 -23.54 33.03 0.50
CA MET A 50 -22.33 33.35 1.24
C MET A 50 -21.18 33.75 0.31
N LEU A 51 -21.07 33.11 -0.86
CA LEU A 51 -20.13 33.56 -1.89
C LEU A 51 -20.45 34.98 -2.36
N ALA A 52 -21.71 35.28 -2.69
CA ALA A 52 -22.11 36.61 -3.13
C ALA A 52 -21.79 37.69 -2.08
N ILE A 53 -22.02 37.39 -0.80
CA ILE A 53 -21.64 38.25 0.32
C ILE A 53 -20.12 38.43 0.40
N THR A 54 -19.36 37.33 0.33
CA THR A 54 -17.88 37.35 0.40
C THR A 54 -17.25 38.14 -0.75
N ARG A 55 -17.90 38.14 -1.92
CA ARG A 55 -17.47 38.93 -3.08
C ARG A 55 -17.92 40.40 -3.03
N GLY A 56 -18.61 40.82 -1.98
CA GLY A 56 -19.00 42.21 -1.77
C GLY A 56 -20.14 42.69 -2.67
N LEU A 57 -21.01 41.78 -3.13
CA LEU A 57 -22.18 42.15 -3.91
C LEU A 57 -23.16 42.96 -3.05
N SER A 58 -23.95 43.84 -3.67
CA SER A 58 -24.98 44.58 -2.94
C SER A 58 -26.03 43.63 -2.37
N TRP A 59 -26.63 43.99 -1.23
CA TRP A 59 -27.64 43.15 -0.59
C TRP A 59 -28.87 42.87 -1.47
N SER A 60 -29.23 43.80 -2.35
CA SER A 60 -30.29 43.58 -3.35
C SER A 60 -29.92 42.48 -4.36
N THR A 61 -28.65 42.42 -4.73
CA THR A 61 -28.10 41.40 -5.63
C THR A 61 -27.99 40.05 -4.93
N VAL A 62 -27.53 40.03 -3.67
CA VAL A 62 -27.45 38.81 -2.84
C VAL A 62 -28.85 38.16 -2.68
N ALA A 63 -29.90 38.96 -2.47
CA ALA A 63 -31.27 38.46 -2.40
C ALA A 63 -31.74 37.82 -3.71
N GLN A 64 -31.35 38.38 -4.86
CA GLN A 64 -31.65 37.81 -6.17
C GLN A 64 -30.86 36.53 -6.42
N VAL A 65 -29.58 36.48 -6.04
CA VAL A 65 -28.77 35.25 -6.10
C VAL A 65 -29.45 34.13 -5.32
N ALA A 66 -29.94 34.40 -4.10
CA ALA A 66 -30.67 33.42 -3.29
C ALA A 66 -31.92 32.88 -4.02
N ASN A 67 -32.69 33.76 -4.66
CA ASN A 67 -33.90 33.36 -5.37
C ASN A 67 -33.58 32.53 -6.62
N ILE A 68 -32.58 32.96 -7.39
CA ILE A 68 -32.18 32.32 -8.64
C ILE A 68 -31.57 30.95 -8.39
N THR A 69 -30.70 30.82 -7.38
CA THR A 69 -30.05 29.54 -7.07
C THR A 69 -31.03 28.54 -6.47
N LYS A 70 -32.05 29.02 -5.74
CA LYS A 70 -33.18 28.19 -5.30
C LYS A 70 -33.89 27.56 -6.49
N GLU A 71 -34.24 28.35 -7.50
CA GLU A 71 -34.92 27.86 -8.70
C GLU A 71 -34.02 27.03 -9.63
N LEU A 72 -32.72 27.28 -9.59
CA LEU A 72 -31.75 26.67 -10.49
C LEU A 72 -31.61 25.17 -10.24
N LEU A 73 -31.36 24.74 -8.99
CA LEU A 73 -30.98 23.36 -8.68
C LEU A 73 -32.02 22.31 -9.19
N PRO A 74 -33.34 22.49 -8.99
CA PRO A 74 -34.34 21.57 -9.53
C PRO A 74 -34.36 21.52 -11.06
N LYS A 75 -34.09 22.64 -11.74
CA LYS A 75 -34.07 22.74 -13.21
C LYS A 75 -32.85 22.04 -13.84
N LEU A 76 -31.83 21.70 -13.05
CA LEU A 76 -30.65 20.96 -13.53
C LEU A 76 -30.92 19.46 -13.76
N LYS A 77 -32.09 18.96 -13.34
CA LYS A 77 -32.47 17.54 -13.45
C LYS A 77 -32.50 17.08 -14.91
N GLY A 78 -31.81 15.97 -15.20
CA GLY A 78 -31.77 15.34 -16.52
C GLY A 78 -30.92 16.06 -17.58
N LEU A 79 -30.29 17.19 -17.26
CA LEU A 79 -29.51 17.97 -18.23
C LEU A 79 -28.08 17.43 -18.41
N LYS A 80 -27.54 17.59 -19.62
CA LYS A 80 -26.13 17.31 -19.92
C LYS A 80 -25.26 18.49 -19.52
N THR A 81 -23.96 18.25 -19.30
CA THR A 81 -23.00 19.28 -18.86
C THR A 81 -23.02 20.59 -19.67
N PRO A 82 -23.04 20.62 -21.03
CA PRO A 82 -23.12 21.87 -21.76
C PRO A 82 -24.44 22.63 -21.50
N ASP A 83 -25.56 21.91 -21.43
CA ASP A 83 -26.89 22.49 -21.19
C ASP A 83 -26.99 23.07 -19.77
N VAL A 84 -26.36 22.41 -18.79
CA VAL A 84 -26.22 22.92 -17.41
C VAL A 84 -25.47 24.26 -17.39
N ILE A 85 -24.32 24.35 -18.08
CA ILE A 85 -23.53 25.58 -18.11
C ILE A 85 -24.32 26.73 -18.75
N CYS A 86 -25.02 26.46 -19.86
CA CYS A 86 -25.90 27.43 -20.50
C CYS A 86 -27.01 27.89 -19.55
N LEU A 87 -27.70 26.95 -18.89
CA LEU A 87 -28.80 27.26 -17.99
C LEU A 87 -28.36 28.11 -16.78
N ILE A 88 -27.19 27.81 -16.19
CA ILE A 88 -26.63 28.60 -15.08
C ILE A 88 -26.32 30.03 -15.55
N LYS A 89 -25.69 30.16 -16.73
CA LYS A 89 -25.38 31.47 -17.32
C LYS A 89 -26.63 32.30 -17.59
N ASP A 90 -27.67 31.67 -18.12
CA ASP A 90 -28.95 32.33 -18.42
C ASP A 90 -29.65 32.78 -17.12
N HIS A 91 -29.60 31.97 -16.08
CA HIS A 91 -30.15 32.32 -14.76
C HIS A 91 -29.39 33.47 -14.10
N LEU A 92 -28.06 33.50 -14.16
CA LEU A 92 -27.26 34.62 -13.63
C LEU A 92 -27.46 35.91 -14.43
N SER A 93 -27.85 35.81 -15.71
CA SER A 93 -28.13 36.96 -16.56
C SER A 93 -29.44 37.68 -16.21
N GLN A 94 -30.31 37.06 -15.40
CA GLN A 94 -31.58 37.63 -14.93
C GLN A 94 -31.43 38.56 -13.71
N ILE A 95 -30.21 38.71 -13.18
CA ILE A 95 -29.94 39.56 -12.02
C ILE A 95 -29.89 41.04 -12.44
N GLU A 96 -30.68 41.88 -11.77
CA GLU A 96 -30.74 43.33 -12.00
C GLU A 96 -30.32 44.16 -10.77
N PRO A 97 -29.46 45.19 -10.92
CA PRO A 97 -28.78 45.60 -12.14
C PRO A 97 -27.77 44.55 -12.61
N ARG A 98 -27.50 44.53 -13.93
CA ARG A 98 -26.61 43.55 -14.55
C ARG A 98 -25.28 43.47 -13.79
N LEU A 99 -24.93 42.25 -13.39
CA LEU A 99 -23.66 41.98 -12.73
C LEU A 99 -22.47 42.47 -13.58
N SER A 100 -21.43 42.95 -12.91
CA SER A 100 -20.15 43.21 -13.57
C SER A 100 -19.62 41.92 -14.20
N ALA A 101 -18.85 42.04 -15.29
CA ALA A 101 -18.29 40.88 -15.98
C ALA A 101 -17.46 39.99 -15.03
N ALA A 102 -16.74 40.59 -14.09
CA ALA A 102 -15.97 39.88 -13.07
C ALA A 102 -16.86 39.11 -12.09
N HIS A 103 -17.90 39.75 -11.52
CA HIS A 103 -18.82 39.09 -10.59
C HIS A 103 -19.61 37.95 -11.25
N HIS A 104 -20.06 38.17 -12.50
CA HIS A 104 -20.74 37.14 -13.26
C HIS A 104 -19.83 35.93 -13.51
N ALA A 105 -18.57 36.16 -13.91
CA ALA A 105 -17.63 35.07 -14.15
C ALA A 105 -17.34 34.27 -12.87
N VAL A 106 -17.18 34.93 -11.73
CA VAL A 106 -16.89 34.27 -10.44
C VAL A 106 -18.07 33.43 -9.96
N LEU A 107 -19.30 33.93 -10.05
CA LEU A 107 -20.49 33.16 -9.67
C LEU A 107 -20.72 31.97 -10.59
N LEU A 108 -20.56 32.16 -11.91
CA LEU A 108 -20.66 31.08 -12.88
C LEU A 108 -19.60 30.00 -12.63
N ASP A 109 -18.34 30.39 -12.47
CA ASP A 109 -17.23 29.47 -12.20
C ASP A 109 -17.46 28.67 -10.91
N PHE A 110 -17.93 29.33 -9.85
CA PHE A 110 -18.24 28.65 -8.60
C PHE A 110 -19.35 27.62 -8.74
N ILE A 111 -20.49 27.99 -9.32
CA ILE A 111 -21.63 27.06 -9.48
C ILE A 111 -21.24 25.89 -10.37
N VAL A 112 -20.52 26.15 -11.46
CA VAL A 112 -20.05 25.12 -12.39
C VAL A 112 -19.05 24.18 -11.70
N LYS A 113 -18.08 24.71 -10.95
CA LYS A 113 -17.11 23.89 -10.20
C LYS A 113 -17.76 23.10 -9.06
N ALA A 114 -18.79 23.63 -8.42
CA ALA A 114 -19.52 22.92 -7.37
C ALA A 114 -20.40 21.80 -7.94
N TYR A 115 -21.00 22.01 -9.11
CA TYR A 115 -21.98 21.08 -9.67
C TYR A 115 -21.38 20.05 -10.64
N VAL A 116 -20.59 20.47 -11.63
CA VAL A 116 -20.17 19.62 -12.76
C VAL A 116 -19.34 18.39 -12.33
N PRO A 117 -18.32 18.51 -11.47
CA PRO A 117 -17.56 17.35 -10.99
C PRO A 117 -18.43 16.33 -10.25
N HIS A 118 -19.52 16.80 -9.64
CA HIS A 118 -20.43 16.01 -8.81
C HIS A 118 -21.78 15.78 -9.50
N GLN A 119 -21.88 16.00 -10.83
CA GLN A 119 -23.14 15.96 -11.56
C GLN A 119 -23.86 14.63 -11.36
N ARG A 120 -23.16 13.50 -11.34
CA ARG A 120 -23.79 12.18 -11.11
C ARG A 120 -24.44 12.08 -9.72
N LEU A 121 -23.84 12.66 -8.69
CA LEU A 121 -24.37 12.68 -7.32
C LEU A 121 -25.59 13.60 -7.25
N TYR A 122 -25.51 14.79 -7.83
CA TYR A 122 -26.65 15.70 -7.91
C TYR A 122 -27.81 15.11 -8.73
N GLN A 123 -27.54 14.39 -9.82
CA GLN A 123 -28.58 13.71 -10.59
C GLN A 123 -29.24 12.58 -9.78
N ALA A 124 -28.47 11.78 -9.04
CA ALA A 124 -29.04 10.78 -8.14
C ALA A 124 -29.93 11.42 -7.06
N PHE A 125 -29.49 12.54 -6.50
CA PHE A 125 -30.26 13.37 -5.57
C PHE A 125 -31.56 13.90 -6.21
N LEU A 126 -31.49 14.52 -7.39
CA LEU A 126 -32.63 15.13 -8.10
C LEU A 126 -33.63 14.09 -8.65
N ASN A 127 -33.15 12.93 -9.04
CA ASN A 127 -33.98 11.88 -9.64
C ASN A 127 -34.80 11.12 -8.62
N GLY A 128 -34.55 11.31 -7.33
CA GLY A 128 -35.36 10.66 -6.32
C GLY A 128 -35.01 9.17 -6.12
N GLU A 129 -34.05 8.62 -6.89
CA GLU A 129 -33.82 7.18 -6.96
C GLU A 129 -33.33 6.61 -5.63
N THR A 130 -34.28 6.04 -4.90
CA THR A 130 -34.14 5.09 -3.79
C THR A 130 -33.65 3.70 -4.26
N GLY A 131 -33.06 3.64 -5.47
CA GLY A 131 -32.55 2.42 -6.09
C GLY A 131 -31.06 2.16 -5.82
N LEU A 132 -30.43 2.88 -4.89
CA LEU A 132 -29.17 2.43 -4.32
C LEU A 132 -29.47 1.15 -3.56
N LYS A 133 -29.26 0.00 -4.21
CA LYS A 133 -29.08 -1.27 -3.50
C LYS A 133 -28.04 -0.98 -2.43
N HIS A 134 -28.47 -0.91 -1.18
CA HIS A 134 -27.57 -0.68 -0.06
C HIS A 134 -26.55 -1.81 -0.10
N ILE A 135 -25.35 -1.54 -0.60
CA ILE A 135 -24.26 -2.50 -0.59
C ILE A 135 -23.79 -2.53 0.86
N SER A 136 -24.51 -3.30 1.68
CA SER A 136 -24.04 -3.71 3.00
C SER A 136 -22.97 -4.76 2.77
N CYS A 137 -21.74 -4.33 2.54
CA CYS A 137 -20.59 -5.21 2.68
C CYS A 137 -20.20 -5.23 4.15
N GLU A 138 -20.40 -6.36 4.82
CA GLU A 138 -19.71 -6.64 6.08
C GLU A 138 -18.23 -6.79 5.74
N LEU A 139 -17.48 -5.71 5.93
CA LEU A 139 -16.03 -5.72 5.77
C LEU A 139 -15.45 -6.17 7.10
N GLU A 140 -14.96 -7.41 7.15
CA GLU A 140 -14.12 -7.87 8.25
C GLU A 140 -12.79 -7.12 8.18
N ILE A 141 -12.71 -6.02 8.92
CA ILE A 141 -11.47 -5.28 9.09
C ILE A 141 -10.63 -6.08 10.09
N GLU A 142 -9.75 -6.95 9.59
CA GLU A 142 -8.74 -7.58 10.43
C GLU A 142 -7.82 -6.50 10.99
N SER A 143 -7.85 -6.33 12.32
CA SER A 143 -6.89 -5.47 12.99
C SER A 143 -5.49 -6.09 12.84
N PRO A 144 -4.47 -5.31 12.44
CA PRO A 144 -3.10 -5.79 12.43
C PRO A 144 -2.76 -6.42 13.79
N PRO A 145 -2.03 -7.55 13.81
CA PRO A 145 -1.65 -8.18 15.06
C PRO A 145 -0.94 -7.15 15.95
N HIS A 146 -1.31 -7.12 17.23
CA HIS A 146 -0.76 -6.16 18.16
C HIS A 146 0.77 -6.32 18.22
N PRO A 147 1.55 -5.24 18.11
CA PRO A 147 2.99 -5.34 18.18
C PRO A 147 3.39 -5.95 19.52
N GLN A 148 4.32 -6.91 19.48
CA GLN A 148 4.86 -7.51 20.70
C GLN A 148 5.55 -6.45 21.56
N PRO A 149 5.53 -6.62 22.90
CA PRO A 149 6.17 -5.67 23.79
C PRO A 149 7.69 -5.65 23.56
N LEU A 150 8.31 -4.48 23.71
CA LEU A 150 9.75 -4.29 23.46
C LEU A 150 10.65 -5.18 24.33
N CYS A 151 10.14 -5.66 25.48
CA CYS A 151 10.85 -6.62 26.34
C CYS A 151 11.05 -8.00 25.69
N GLU A 152 10.30 -8.32 24.64
CA GLU A 152 10.50 -9.52 23.81
C GLU A 152 11.46 -9.25 22.64
N GLY A 153 11.90 -8.01 22.45
CA GLY A 153 12.86 -7.63 21.43
C GLY A 153 14.27 -8.09 21.77
N THR A 154 14.99 -8.59 20.76
CA THR A 154 16.43 -8.81 20.83
C THR A 154 17.16 -7.47 20.68
N ASP A 155 18.24 -7.26 21.41
CA ASP A 155 19.11 -6.09 21.20
C ASP A 155 19.61 -6.05 19.75
N ALA A 156 19.73 -4.86 19.17
CA ALA A 156 20.12 -4.70 17.77
C ALA A 156 21.50 -5.31 17.46
N VAL A 157 22.43 -5.23 18.41
CA VAL A 157 23.78 -5.80 18.28
C VAL A 157 23.73 -7.32 18.38
N GLU A 158 22.97 -7.85 19.33
CA GLU A 158 22.76 -9.31 19.46
C GLU A 158 22.06 -9.89 18.22
N TRP A 159 21.10 -9.17 17.65
CA TRP A 159 20.40 -9.58 16.43
C TRP A 159 21.34 -9.62 15.22
N GLU A 160 22.17 -8.58 15.02
CA GLU A 160 23.12 -8.54 13.91
C GLU A 160 24.20 -9.63 14.04
N GLN A 161 24.63 -9.92 15.27
CA GLN A 161 25.52 -11.05 15.56
C GLN A 161 24.86 -12.39 15.23
N GLN A 162 23.62 -12.62 15.67
CA GLN A 162 22.87 -13.84 15.35
C GLN A 162 22.66 -14.01 13.84
N ARG A 163 22.41 -12.92 13.13
CA ARG A 163 22.30 -12.91 11.67
C ARG A 163 23.62 -13.32 11.02
N THR A 164 24.72 -12.70 11.42
CA THR A 164 26.07 -13.01 10.92
C THR A 164 26.43 -14.47 11.17
N LEU A 165 26.11 -15.01 12.35
CA LEU A 165 26.34 -16.42 12.68
C LEU A 165 25.50 -17.37 11.81
N LYS A 166 24.22 -17.05 11.57
CA LYS A 166 23.35 -17.84 10.68
C LYS A 166 23.90 -17.86 9.26
N ASP A 167 24.32 -16.71 8.73
CA ASP A 167 24.91 -16.61 7.40
C ASP A 167 26.20 -17.43 7.29
N LEU A 168 27.06 -17.38 8.32
CA LEU A 168 28.25 -18.23 8.40
C LEU A 168 27.91 -19.72 8.44
N CYS A 169 26.91 -20.15 9.19
CA CYS A 169 26.46 -21.55 9.25
C CYS A 169 25.98 -22.06 7.90
N VAL A 170 25.17 -21.27 7.18
CA VAL A 170 24.69 -21.60 5.83
C VAL A 170 25.87 -21.72 4.87
N ALA A 171 26.79 -20.77 4.92
CA ALA A 171 27.96 -20.76 4.04
C ALA A 171 28.91 -21.95 4.34
N GLN A 172 29.09 -22.34 5.60
CA GLN A 172 29.85 -23.55 5.98
C GLN A 172 29.17 -24.82 5.45
N SER A 173 27.86 -24.96 5.63
CA SER A 173 27.10 -26.13 5.16
C SER A 173 27.20 -26.28 3.63
N ARG A 174 27.17 -25.15 2.91
CA ARG A 174 27.38 -25.13 1.46
C ARG A 174 28.78 -25.63 1.07
N LYS A 175 29.82 -25.24 1.80
CA LYS A 175 31.19 -25.68 1.54
C LYS A 175 31.40 -27.16 1.84
N GLU A 176 30.78 -27.68 2.90
CA GLU A 176 30.78 -29.11 3.19
C GLU A 176 30.09 -29.92 2.08
N ALA A 177 28.98 -29.42 1.54
CA ALA A 177 28.30 -30.03 0.40
C ALA A 177 29.17 -30.01 -0.88
N GLU A 178 29.86 -28.90 -1.16
CA GLU A 178 30.77 -28.77 -2.30
C GLU A 178 31.94 -29.76 -2.23
N ILE A 179 32.53 -29.94 -1.05
CA ILE A 179 33.58 -30.96 -0.82
C ILE A 179 33.04 -32.37 -1.08
N LYS A 180 31.83 -32.66 -0.61
CA LYS A 180 31.19 -33.96 -0.82
C LYS A 180 30.93 -34.21 -2.31
N GLU A 181 30.38 -33.24 -3.01
CA GLU A 181 30.11 -33.32 -4.46
C GLU A 181 31.41 -33.52 -5.26
N LEU A 182 32.49 -32.81 -4.89
CA LEU A 182 33.79 -32.96 -5.53
C LEU A 182 34.32 -34.39 -5.41
N LYS A 183 34.19 -35.02 -4.23
CA LYS A 183 34.58 -36.42 -4.01
C LYS A 183 33.76 -37.38 -4.86
N GLU A 184 32.44 -37.24 -4.85
CA GLU A 184 31.54 -38.07 -5.66
C GLU A 184 31.83 -37.93 -7.16
N LYS A 185 32.15 -36.72 -7.61
CA LYS A 185 32.55 -36.45 -9.00
C LYS A 185 33.88 -37.09 -9.36
N ALA A 186 34.88 -37.00 -8.49
CA ALA A 186 36.19 -37.62 -8.72
C ALA A 186 36.09 -39.16 -8.77
N GLU A 187 35.29 -39.75 -7.88
CA GLU A 187 35.00 -41.20 -7.89
C GLU A 187 34.28 -41.61 -9.18
N ALA A 188 33.26 -40.85 -9.61
CA ALA A 188 32.53 -41.12 -10.85
C ALA A 188 33.43 -40.98 -12.09
N GLN A 189 34.31 -39.97 -12.13
CA GLN A 189 35.29 -39.78 -13.20
C GLN A 189 36.29 -40.93 -13.25
N MET A 190 36.84 -41.34 -12.11
CA MET A 190 37.72 -42.49 -12.00
C MET A 190 37.07 -43.79 -12.52
N MET A 191 35.80 -44.02 -12.16
CA MET A 191 35.03 -45.17 -12.63
C MET A 191 34.73 -45.12 -14.14
N ALA A 192 34.40 -43.94 -14.67
CA ALA A 192 34.15 -43.74 -16.09
C ALA A 192 35.43 -43.97 -16.93
N THR A 193 36.57 -43.46 -16.47
CA THR A 193 37.88 -43.69 -17.11
C THR A 193 38.22 -45.19 -17.12
N LEU A 194 37.98 -45.89 -16.00
CA LEU A 194 38.17 -47.34 -15.93
C LEU A 194 37.27 -48.09 -16.92
N GLN A 195 35.98 -47.76 -16.99
CA GLN A 195 35.05 -48.37 -17.94
C GLN A 195 35.44 -48.10 -19.39
N ALA A 196 35.86 -46.87 -19.72
CA ALA A 196 36.34 -46.52 -21.05
C ALA A 196 37.60 -47.32 -21.41
N SER A 197 38.57 -47.42 -20.49
CA SER A 197 39.75 -48.27 -20.68
C SER A 197 39.38 -49.74 -20.87
N LEU A 198 38.39 -50.27 -20.12
CA LEU A 198 37.90 -51.65 -20.28
C LEU A 198 37.22 -51.90 -21.64
N ASN A 199 36.41 -50.96 -22.11
CA ASN A 199 35.71 -51.07 -23.39
C ASN A 199 36.64 -50.94 -24.60
N ASN A 200 37.79 -50.28 -24.43
CA ASN A 200 38.80 -50.12 -25.46
C ASN A 200 39.71 -51.36 -25.62
N LEU A 201 39.52 -52.41 -24.81
CA LEU A 201 40.26 -53.67 -24.99
C LEU A 201 39.72 -54.46 -26.19
N PRO A 202 40.61 -54.94 -27.09
CA PRO A 202 40.21 -55.78 -28.21
C PRO A 202 39.59 -57.09 -27.70
N HIS A 203 38.38 -57.42 -28.17
CA HIS A 203 37.64 -58.62 -27.76
C HIS A 203 38.13 -59.92 -28.42
N GLU A 204 38.95 -59.83 -29.48
CA GLU A 204 39.56 -60.99 -30.12
C GLU A 204 41.04 -60.72 -30.44
N ASP A 205 41.88 -61.64 -29.95
CA ASP A 205 43.32 -61.86 -30.18
C ASP A 205 44.40 -60.97 -29.52
N ARG A 206 45.52 -61.67 -29.25
CA ARG A 206 46.63 -61.37 -28.32
C ARG A 206 47.15 -59.93 -28.37
N MET A 207 46.93 -59.16 -27.29
CA MET A 207 47.73 -57.95 -27.02
C MET A 207 49.20 -58.32 -26.77
N SER A 208 50.11 -57.52 -27.34
CA SER A 208 51.53 -57.60 -27.03
C SER A 208 51.80 -57.05 -25.62
N LYS A 209 52.90 -57.51 -25.01
CA LYS A 209 53.33 -57.04 -23.68
C LYS A 209 53.53 -55.52 -23.64
N GLN A 210 54.00 -54.92 -24.74
CA GLN A 210 54.24 -53.47 -24.83
C GLN A 210 52.93 -52.67 -24.84
N GLU A 211 51.91 -53.12 -25.58
CA GLU A 211 50.60 -52.45 -25.62
C GLU A 211 49.89 -52.47 -24.26
N VAL A 212 50.01 -53.59 -23.53
CA VAL A 212 49.47 -53.69 -22.16
C VAL A 212 50.20 -52.75 -21.20
N GLU A 213 51.53 -52.65 -21.31
CA GLU A 213 52.31 -51.73 -20.49
C GLU A 213 51.99 -50.25 -20.78
N GLU A 214 51.77 -49.88 -22.05
CA GLU A 214 51.42 -48.52 -22.44
C GLU A 214 49.99 -48.14 -22.03
N LEU A 215 49.05 -49.07 -22.14
CA LEU A 215 47.68 -48.90 -21.63
C LEU A 215 47.67 -48.75 -20.10
N LEU A 216 48.44 -49.57 -19.37
CA LEU A 216 48.57 -49.43 -17.92
C LEU A 216 49.21 -48.11 -17.52
N ARG A 217 50.25 -47.66 -18.23
CA ARG A 217 50.91 -46.36 -17.96
C ARG A 217 49.95 -45.20 -18.19
N SER A 218 49.25 -45.18 -19.33
CA SER A 218 48.28 -44.11 -19.64
C SER A 218 47.09 -44.10 -18.69
N PHE A 219 46.56 -45.28 -18.32
CA PHE A 219 45.52 -45.39 -17.30
C PHE A 219 45.99 -44.86 -15.94
N LEU A 220 47.14 -45.34 -15.44
CA LEU A 220 47.69 -44.89 -14.15
C LEU A 220 47.99 -43.39 -14.15
N GLN A 221 48.45 -42.83 -15.27
CA GLN A 221 48.69 -41.41 -15.42
C GLN A 221 47.37 -40.61 -15.34
N SER A 222 46.34 -41.02 -16.09
CA SER A 222 45.02 -40.36 -16.04
C SER A 222 44.38 -40.42 -14.65
N GLN A 223 44.53 -41.53 -13.94
CA GLN A 223 44.06 -41.68 -12.55
C GLN A 223 44.83 -40.76 -11.60
N GLY A 224 46.15 -40.69 -11.77
CA GLY A 224 47.00 -39.78 -11.00
C GLY A 224 46.62 -38.31 -11.19
N GLU A 225 46.30 -37.92 -12.43
CA GLU A 225 45.84 -36.56 -12.77
C GLU A 225 44.49 -36.23 -12.12
N ILE A 226 43.50 -37.13 -12.21
CA ILE A 226 42.17 -36.95 -11.57
C ILE A 226 42.32 -36.82 -10.04
N ILE A 227 43.12 -37.69 -9.41
CA ILE A 227 43.35 -37.66 -7.97
C ILE A 227 44.04 -36.36 -7.57
N MET A 228 45.08 -35.95 -8.30
CA MET A 228 45.84 -34.75 -8.00
C MET A 228 44.97 -33.49 -8.12
N GLU A 229 44.19 -33.36 -9.18
CA GLU A 229 43.27 -32.23 -9.37
C GLU A 229 42.18 -32.19 -8.28
N SER A 230 41.57 -33.34 -7.97
CA SER A 230 40.57 -33.45 -6.91
C SER A 230 41.14 -33.09 -5.54
N LEU A 231 42.32 -33.60 -5.18
CA LEU A 231 42.97 -33.30 -3.90
C LEU A 231 43.35 -31.83 -3.77
N MET A 232 43.83 -31.20 -4.85
CA MET A 232 44.19 -29.79 -4.83
C MET A 232 42.95 -28.90 -4.61
N ASN A 233 41.84 -29.22 -5.28
CA ASN A 233 40.57 -28.54 -5.10
C ASN A 233 39.97 -28.79 -3.70
N GLU A 234 40.04 -30.03 -3.18
CA GLU A 234 39.59 -30.36 -1.83
C GLU A 234 40.41 -29.62 -0.76
N ALA A 235 41.74 -29.54 -0.91
CA ALA A 235 42.60 -28.81 0.03
C ALA A 235 42.21 -27.34 0.09
N HIS A 236 41.97 -26.70 -1.06
CA HIS A 236 41.54 -25.31 -1.13
C HIS A 236 40.15 -25.09 -0.49
N LEU A 237 39.20 -25.97 -0.76
CA LEU A 237 37.86 -25.88 -0.15
C LEU A 237 37.88 -26.13 1.36
N THR A 238 38.73 -27.06 1.81
CA THR A 238 38.90 -27.38 3.24
C THR A 238 39.56 -26.24 3.98
N GLU A 239 40.57 -25.59 3.40
CA GLU A 239 41.18 -24.39 3.97
C GLU A 239 40.15 -23.27 4.16
N ASN A 240 39.36 -22.99 3.11
CA ASN A 240 38.27 -22.01 3.18
C ASN A 240 37.25 -22.38 4.27
N LEU A 241 36.85 -23.65 4.37
CA LEU A 241 35.95 -24.13 5.41
C LEU A 241 36.53 -23.93 6.81
N LEU A 242 37.81 -24.23 7.01
CA LEU A 242 38.50 -24.04 8.30
C LEU A 242 38.57 -22.56 8.67
N GLN A 243 38.89 -21.67 7.72
CA GLN A 243 38.87 -20.23 7.95
C GLN A 243 37.46 -19.75 8.36
N MET A 244 36.41 -20.27 7.72
CA MET A 244 35.03 -19.95 8.07
C MET A 244 34.64 -20.49 9.44
N LYS A 245 35.11 -21.68 9.83
CA LYS A 245 34.91 -22.25 11.17
C LYS A 245 35.62 -21.43 12.24
N LEU A 246 36.85 -20.99 11.99
CA LEU A 246 37.58 -20.10 12.89
C LEU A 246 36.84 -18.77 13.11
N ARG A 247 36.32 -18.14 12.04
CA ARG A 247 35.50 -16.92 12.15
C ARG A 247 34.23 -17.17 12.96
N HIS A 248 33.58 -18.31 12.78
CA HIS A 248 32.41 -18.68 13.55
C HIS A 248 32.71 -18.84 15.05
N PHE A 249 33.82 -19.51 15.41
CA PHE A 249 34.25 -19.62 16.81
C PHE A 249 34.61 -18.25 17.42
N ALA A 250 35.27 -17.37 16.67
CA ALA A 250 35.60 -16.02 17.15
C ALA A 250 34.36 -15.14 17.39
N ASN A 251 33.28 -15.40 16.64
CA ASN A 251 32.04 -14.64 16.71
C ASN A 251 30.98 -15.25 17.64
N GLN A 252 31.27 -16.39 18.31
CA GLN A 252 30.37 -16.96 19.30
C GLN A 252 30.43 -16.16 20.62
N PRO A 253 29.29 -15.76 21.20
CA PRO A 253 29.28 -15.08 22.48
C PRO A 253 29.71 -16.03 23.62
N VAL A 254 30.79 -15.67 24.32
CA VAL A 254 31.12 -16.23 25.63
C VAL A 254 30.13 -15.64 26.64
N PHE A 255 29.01 -16.31 26.87
CA PHE A 255 28.07 -15.87 27.90
C PHE A 255 28.64 -16.13 29.31
N PRO A 256 28.81 -15.12 30.17
CA PRO A 256 28.87 -15.36 31.61
C PRO A 256 27.46 -15.71 32.10
N LYS A 257 27.31 -16.91 32.70
CA LYS A 257 26.11 -17.31 33.45
C LYS A 257 25.74 -16.22 34.46
N LYS A 258 24.68 -15.45 34.22
CA LYS A 258 24.06 -14.61 35.25
C LYS A 258 23.00 -15.43 35.98
N HIS A 259 23.29 -15.68 37.26
CA HIS A 259 22.37 -16.25 38.24
C HIS A 259 21.06 -15.45 38.28
N SER A 260 19.93 -16.11 38.01
CA SER A 260 18.62 -15.58 38.37
C SER A 260 18.44 -15.71 39.88
N VAL A 261 18.43 -14.57 40.56
CA VAL A 261 18.01 -14.46 41.96
C VAL A 261 16.49 -14.65 42.01
N SER A 262 16.04 -15.73 42.63
CA SER A 262 14.64 -15.94 42.98
C SER A 262 14.22 -14.93 44.05
N THR A 263 13.20 -14.12 43.77
CA THR A 263 12.51 -13.33 44.80
C THR A 263 11.30 -14.12 45.34
N PRO A 264 11.02 -14.06 46.65
CA PRO A 264 10.10 -14.98 47.31
C PRO A 264 8.63 -14.52 47.22
N THR A 265 7.77 -15.50 46.99
CA THR A 265 6.31 -15.39 46.92
C THR A 265 5.72 -15.04 48.29
N LYS A 266 5.07 -13.88 48.43
CA LYS A 266 4.25 -13.57 49.62
C LYS A 266 2.90 -14.29 49.51
N SER A 267 2.71 -15.28 50.37
CA SER A 267 1.45 -15.96 50.65
C SER A 267 0.49 -15.03 51.42
N LYS A 268 -0.66 -14.73 50.83
CA LYS A 268 -1.75 -14.00 51.48
C LYS A 268 -2.68 -15.02 52.16
N LYS A 269 -2.52 -15.18 53.48
CA LYS A 269 -3.38 -16.00 54.33
C LYS A 269 -4.73 -15.28 54.51
N LYS A 270 -5.83 -15.90 54.07
CA LYS A 270 -7.20 -15.50 54.43
C LYS A 270 -7.42 -15.82 55.92
N GLY A 271 -7.78 -14.80 56.70
CA GLY A 271 -8.30 -14.93 58.05
C GLY A 271 -9.82 -14.99 58.02
N ILE A 272 -10.36 -15.90 58.84
CA ILE A 272 -11.76 -16.12 59.21
C ILE A 272 -12.31 -14.89 59.93
#